data_AF-A0A519WUY7-F1
#
_entry.id   AF-A0A519WUY7-F1
#
_cell.length_a   1.000
_cell.length_b   1.000
_cell.length_c   1.000
_cell.angle_alpha   90.00
_cell.angle_beta   90.00
_cell.angle_gamma   90.00
#
_symmetry.space_group_name_H-M   'P 1'
#
loop_
_entity.id
_entity.type
_entity.pdbx_description
1 polymer ?
#
loop_
_entity_poly.entity_id
_entity_poly.type
_entity_poly.pdbx_seq_one_letter_code
_entity_poly.pdbx_strand_id
1 'polypeptide(L)'
;FLDDLYGQLFKKQEQLQSVFFAAALLTIFIAVLGLFAFAKYITNGRIKEIAVRKILGASDIQIFKLINRSFLIMVVLANVISWPIAYILTKMWLETFAYRINLSPLPFIISAIITILLTVLTVSIQASKAVKANPVDALKYE
;
A
#
# COMPACT_ATOMS: atom_id res chain seq x y z
N PHE A 1 20.99 -4.70 41.19
CA PHE A 1 19.92 -5.71 41.04
C PHE A 1 18.69 -5.13 40.32
N LEU A 2 18.09 -4.03 40.78
CA LEU A 2 17.04 -3.33 40.02
C LEU A 2 17.57 -2.80 38.68
N ASP A 3 18.74 -2.15 38.66
CA ASP A 3 19.33 -1.60 37.43
C ASP A 3 19.66 -2.65 36.38
N ASP A 4 20.12 -3.84 36.79
CA ASP A 4 20.36 -4.98 35.88
C ASP A 4 19.05 -5.54 35.32
N LEU A 5 17.98 -5.58 36.13
CA LEU A 5 16.66 -6.06 35.69
C LEU A 5 16.02 -5.06 34.70
N TYR A 6 16.12 -3.75 34.98
CA TYR A 6 15.71 -2.71 34.04
C TYR A 6 16.55 -2.75 32.77
N GLY A 7 17.87 -2.89 32.87
CA GLY A 7 18.76 -3.05 31.73
C GLY A 7 18.39 -4.23 30.83
N GLN A 8 18.03 -5.38 31.40
CA GLN A 8 17.55 -6.54 30.64
C GLN A 8 16.17 -6.32 30.02
N LEU A 9 15.24 -5.64 30.69
CA LEU A 9 13.92 -5.30 30.14
C LEU A 9 14.02 -4.28 28.99
N PHE A 10 14.85 -3.25 29.13
CA PHE A 10 15.13 -2.29 28.06
C PHE A 10 15.79 -2.96 26.86
N LYS A 11 16.75 -3.86 27.09
CA LYS A 11 17.40 -4.62 26.01
C LYS A 11 16.42 -5.56 25.29
N LYS A 12 15.50 -6.19 26.01
CA LYS A 12 14.39 -6.95 25.40
C LYS A 12 13.42 -6.06 24.64
N GLN A 13 13.12 -4.86 25.14
CA GLN A 13 12.25 -3.90 24.48
C GLN A 13 12.86 -3.40 23.15
N GLU A 14 14.16 -3.07 23.14
CA GLU A 14 14.88 -2.68 21.92
C GLU A 14 14.95 -3.82 20.90
N GLN A 15 15.21 -5.05 21.35
CA GLN A 15 15.19 -6.22 20.48
C GLN A 15 13.80 -6.44 19.86
N LEU A 16 12.74 -6.33 20.67
CA LEU A 16 11.37 -6.48 20.21
C LEU A 16 11.01 -5.39 19.19
N GLN A 17 11.41 -4.14 19.44
CA GLN A 17 11.24 -3.03 18.49
C GLN A 17 11.96 -3.29 17.17
N SER A 18 13.19 -3.79 17.20
CA SER A 18 13.97 -4.12 16.00
C SER A 18 13.31 -5.23 15.19
N VAL A 19 12.81 -6.28 15.85
CA VAL A 19 12.08 -7.38 15.20
C VAL A 19 10.79 -6.87 14.56
N PHE A 20 10.00 -6.04 15.25
CA PHE A 20 8.80 -5.44 14.67
C PHE A 20 9.12 -4.53 13.48
N PHE A 21 10.22 -3.78 13.53
CA PHE A 21 10.64 -2.94 12.41
C PHE A 21 11.02 -3.76 11.19
N ALA A 22 11.81 -4.83 11.36
CA ALA A 22 12.16 -5.75 10.28
C ALA A 22 10.92 -6.44 9.68
N ALA A 23 9.99 -6.90 10.54
CA ALA A 23 8.74 -7.52 10.11
C ALA A 23 7.84 -6.52 9.35
N ALA A 24 7.77 -5.27 9.79
CA ALA A 24 7.03 -4.21 9.10
C ALA A 24 7.63 -3.96 7.70
N LEU A 25 8.96 -3.90 7.59
CA LEU A 25 9.65 -3.70 6.32
C LEU A 25 9.38 -4.86 5.35
N LEU A 26 9.43 -6.11 5.82
CA LEU A 26 9.07 -7.28 5.02
C LEU A 26 7.59 -7.25 4.60
N THR A 27 6.70 -6.86 5.50
CA THR A 27 5.27 -6.76 5.21
C THR A 27 4.99 -5.73 4.11
N ILE A 28 5.63 -4.56 4.19
CA ILE A 28 5.54 -3.53 3.15
C ILE A 28 6.07 -4.06 1.83
N PHE A 29 7.20 -4.77 1.83
CA PHE A 29 7.78 -5.34 0.62
C PHE A 29 6.83 -6.33 -0.06
N ILE A 30 6.25 -7.26 0.71
CA ILE A 30 5.26 -8.23 0.23
C ILE A 30 4.00 -7.52 -0.29
N ALA A 31 3.52 -6.50 0.44
CA ALA A 31 2.36 -5.71 0.02
C ALA A 31 2.59 -5.00 -1.33
N VAL A 32 3.79 -4.44 -1.55
CA VAL A 32 4.15 -3.82 -2.84
C VAL A 32 4.20 -4.85 -3.97
N LEU A 33 4.71 -6.06 -3.72
CA LEU A 33 4.69 -7.14 -4.71
C LEU A 33 3.26 -7.58 -5.05
N GLY A 34 2.40 -7.71 -4.03
CA GLY A 34 0.98 -8.01 -4.20
C GLY A 34 0.26 -6.93 -5.02
N LEU A 35 0.46 -5.66 -4.67
CA LEU A 35 -0.08 -4.52 -5.41
C LEU A 35 0.45 -4.52 -6.86
N PHE A 36 1.73 -4.82 -7.08
CA PHE A 36 2.32 -4.90 -8.41
C PHE A 36 1.68 -5.99 -9.27
N ALA A 37 1.51 -7.20 -8.72
CA ALA A 37 0.87 -8.32 -9.39
C ALA A 37 -0.61 -8.03 -9.70
N PHE A 38 -1.32 -7.44 -8.73
CA PHE A 38 -2.72 -7.06 -8.86
C PHE A 38 -2.91 -5.94 -9.90
N ALA A 39 -2.01 -4.96 -9.92
CA ALA A 39 -2.00 -3.91 -10.93
C ALA A 39 -1.73 -4.43 -12.33
N LYS A 40 -0.80 -5.39 -12.49
CA LYS A 40 -0.54 -6.06 -13.76
C LYS A 40 -1.77 -6.85 -14.23
N TYR A 41 -2.43 -7.57 -13.33
CA TYR A 41 -3.63 -8.35 -13.64
C TYR A 41 -4.80 -7.47 -14.11
N ILE A 42 -5.12 -6.41 -13.36
CA ILE A 42 -6.19 -5.47 -13.74
C ILE A 42 -5.85 -4.76 -15.04
N THR A 43 -4.59 -4.34 -15.24
CA THR A 43 -4.19 -3.65 -16.48
C THR A 43 -4.36 -4.57 -17.68
N ASN A 44 -3.95 -5.84 -17.59
CA ASN A 44 -4.14 -6.82 -18.66
C ASN A 44 -5.61 -7.02 -19.04
N GLY A 45 -6.52 -7.10 -18.05
CA GLY A 45 -7.96 -7.19 -18.30
C GLY A 45 -8.56 -5.96 -19.00
N ARG A 46 -7.89 -4.80 -18.88
CA ARG A 46 -8.34 -3.52 -19.44
C ARG A 46 -7.56 -3.08 -20.68
N ILE A 47 -6.60 -3.88 -21.15
CA ILE A 47 -5.81 -3.60 -22.36
C ILE A 47 -6.71 -3.31 -23.56
N LYS A 48 -7.80 -4.07 -23.76
CA LYS A 48 -8.74 -3.86 -24.87
C LYS A 48 -9.47 -2.51 -24.79
N GLU A 49 -9.94 -2.12 -23.60
CA GLU A 49 -10.60 -0.81 -23.36
C GLU A 49 -9.62 0.35 -23.62
N ILE A 50 -8.37 0.20 -23.17
CA ILE A 50 -7.31 1.19 -23.35
C ILE A 50 -6.91 1.31 -24.83
N ALA A 51 -6.76 0.18 -25.54
CA ALA A 51 -6.40 0.14 -26.96
C ALA A 51 -7.47 0.82 -27.84
N VAL A 52 -8.76 0.52 -27.62
CA VAL A 52 -9.86 1.17 -28.32
C VAL A 52 -9.86 2.68 -28.08
N ARG A 53 -9.70 3.13 -26.83
CA ARG A 53 -9.63 4.57 -26.52
C ARG A 53 -8.42 5.26 -27.13
N LYS A 54 -7.25 4.60 -27.15
CA LYS A 54 -6.04 5.16 -27.73
C LYS A 54 -6.16 5.33 -29.26
N ILE A 55 -6.78 4.36 -29.94
CA ILE A 55 -7.08 4.47 -31.38
C ILE A 55 -8.11 5.59 -31.66
N LEU A 56 -9.06 5.81 -30.74
CA LEU A 56 -10.01 6.91 -30.80
C LEU A 56 -9.43 8.29 -30.41
N GLY A 57 -8.11 8.40 -30.22
CA GLY A 57 -7.43 9.66 -29.95
C GLY A 57 -7.38 10.09 -28.48
N ALA A 58 -7.65 9.20 -27.53
CA ALA A 58 -7.49 9.52 -26.11
C ALA A 58 -6.03 9.84 -25.78
N SER A 59 -5.80 10.93 -25.05
CA SER A 59 -4.46 11.32 -24.63
C SER A 59 -3.92 10.40 -23.53
N ASP A 60 -2.60 10.28 -23.44
CA ASP A 60 -1.95 9.43 -22.43
C ASP A 60 -2.40 9.81 -21.01
N ILE A 61 -2.60 11.11 -20.73
CA ILE A 61 -3.07 11.65 -19.45
C ILE A 61 -4.46 11.09 -19.06
N GLN A 62 -5.36 10.91 -20.03
CA GLN A 62 -6.70 10.36 -19.77
C GLN A 62 -6.61 8.89 -19.33
N ILE A 63 -5.71 8.12 -19.95
CA ILE A 63 -5.45 6.72 -19.58
C ILE A 63 -4.81 6.64 -18.19
N PHE A 64 -3.82 7.47 -17.90
CA PHE A 64 -3.22 7.57 -16.57
C PHE A 64 -4.26 7.88 -15.47
N LYS A 65 -5.16 8.84 -15.72
CA LYS A 65 -6.21 9.22 -14.77
C LYS A 65 -7.21 8.08 -14.54
N LEU A 66 -7.58 7.36 -15.59
CA LEU A 66 -8.50 6.22 -15.50
C LEU A 66 -7.93 5.12 -14.60
N ILE A 67 -6.67 4.74 -14.82
CA ILE A 67 -6.01 3.67 -14.07
C ILE A 67 -5.80 4.11 -12.63
N ASN A 68 -5.20 5.29 -12.40
CA ASN A 68 -4.99 5.81 -11.04
C ASN A 68 -6.31 5.94 -10.25
N ARG A 69 -7.40 6.39 -10.86
CA ARG A 69 -8.70 6.51 -10.17
C ARG A 69 -9.22 5.16 -9.68
N SER A 70 -9.07 4.10 -10.49
CA SER A 70 -9.51 2.75 -10.09
C SER A 70 -8.75 2.25 -8.86
N PHE A 71 -7.43 2.45 -8.84
CA PHE A 71 -6.58 2.05 -7.72
C PHE A 71 -6.80 2.90 -6.47
N LEU A 72 -6.95 4.22 -6.64
CA LEU A 72 -7.22 5.13 -5.53
C LEU A 72 -8.51 4.77 -4.78
N ILE A 73 -9.59 4.42 -5.51
CA ILE A 73 -10.84 3.99 -4.87
C ILE A 73 -10.61 2.73 -4.03
N MET A 74 -9.89 1.74 -4.55
CA MET A 74 -9.56 0.52 -3.78
C MET A 74 -8.73 0.83 -2.53
N VAL A 75 -7.72 1.69 -2.63
CA VAL A 75 -6.86 2.06 -1.50
C VAL A 75 -7.62 2.83 -0.43
N VAL A 76 -8.48 3.76 -0.83
CA VAL A 76 -9.30 4.53 0.10
C VAL A 76 -10.25 3.61 0.86
N LEU A 77 -10.94 2.71 0.15
CA LEU A 77 -11.82 1.72 0.77
C LEU A 77 -11.05 0.81 1.74
N ALA A 78 -9.86 0.35 1.35
CA ALA A 78 -9.00 -0.44 2.22
C ALA A 78 -8.62 0.34 3.50
N ASN A 79 -8.20 1.60 3.38
CA ASN A 79 -7.84 2.43 4.53
C ASN A 79 -9.02 2.65 5.48
N VAL A 80 -10.21 2.93 4.96
CA VAL A 80 -11.42 3.13 5.76
C VAL A 80 -11.76 1.88 6.58
N ILE A 81 -11.54 0.68 6.02
CA ILE A 81 -11.76 -0.59 6.72
C ILE A 81 -10.60 -0.90 7.69
N SER A 82 -9.36 -0.59 7.32
CA SER A 82 -8.19 -0.86 8.15
C SER A 82 -8.14 -0.02 9.42
N TRP A 83 -8.57 1.25 9.39
CA TRP A 83 -8.56 2.14 10.55
C TRP A 83 -9.32 1.60 11.78
N PRO A 84 -10.60 1.20 11.70
CA PRO A 84 -11.33 0.67 12.85
C PRO A 84 -10.73 -0.66 13.34
N ILE A 85 -10.29 -1.53 12.43
CA ILE A 85 -9.64 -2.80 12.79
C ILE A 85 -8.35 -2.55 13.58
N ALA A 86 -7.49 -1.66 13.08
CA ALA A 86 -6.24 -1.31 13.73
C ALA A 86 -6.47 -0.60 15.08
N TYR A 87 -7.49 0.25 15.18
CA TYR A 87 -7.89 0.88 16.45
C TYR A 87 -8.30 -0.15 17.50
N ILE A 88 -9.16 -1.11 17.13
CA ILE A 88 -9.63 -2.16 18.06
C ILE A 88 -8.47 -3.05 18.51
N LEU A 89 -7.64 -3.53 17.57
CA LEU A 89 -6.48 -4.37 17.88
C LEU A 89 -5.49 -3.66 18.81
N THR A 90 -5.20 -2.39 18.53
CA THR A 90 -4.25 -1.63 19.33
C THR A 90 -4.85 -1.35 20.72
N LYS A 91 -6.15 -1.05 20.81
CA LYS A 91 -6.83 -0.86 22.10
C LYS A 91 -6.80 -2.14 22.94
N MET A 92 -7.15 -3.30 22.36
CA MET A 92 -7.07 -4.60 23.05
C MET A 92 -5.65 -4.91 23.52
N TRP A 93 -4.65 -4.63 22.68
CA TRP A 93 -3.25 -4.83 23.06
C TRP A 93 -2.85 -3.91 24.22
N LEU A 94 -3.22 -2.63 24.16
CA LEU A 94 -2.92 -1.64 25.19
C LEU A 94 -3.62 -1.92 26.53
N GLU A 95 -4.78 -2.59 26.52
CA GLU A 95 -5.48 -3.01 27.74
C GLU A 95 -4.66 -4.00 28.58
N THR A 96 -3.73 -4.74 27.94
CA THR A 96 -2.82 -5.70 28.58
C THR A 96 -1.67 -5.01 29.33
N PHE A 97 -1.48 -3.70 29.15
CA PHE A 97 -0.41 -2.94 29.79
C PHE A 97 -0.93 -2.02 30.91
N ALA A 98 -0.18 -1.96 32.01
CA ALA A 98 -0.48 -1.09 33.15
C ALA A 98 -0.26 0.41 32.82
N TYR A 99 0.62 0.71 31.86
CA TYR A 99 0.87 2.07 31.37
C TYR A 99 0.29 2.20 29.95
N ARG A 100 -0.71 3.08 29.78
CA ARG A 100 -1.46 3.23 28.52
C ARG A 100 -1.15 4.59 27.90
N ILE A 101 -0.76 4.58 26.62
CA ILE A 101 -0.70 5.80 25.82
C ILE A 101 -2.09 6.12 25.25
N ASN A 102 -2.45 7.40 25.12
CA ASN A 102 -3.67 7.77 24.41
C ASN A 102 -3.49 7.47 22.91
N LEU A 103 -4.44 6.74 22.31
CA LEU A 103 -4.43 6.50 20.86
C LEU A 103 -4.68 7.83 20.13
N SER A 104 -3.61 8.42 19.60
CA SER A 104 -3.72 9.58 18.72
C SER A 104 -4.13 9.11 17.32
N PRO A 105 -4.98 9.86 16.58
CA PRO A 105 -5.29 9.56 15.18
C PRO A 105 -4.11 9.82 14.23
N LEU A 106 -3.04 10.47 14.69
CA LEU A 106 -1.88 10.86 13.88
C LEU A 106 -1.24 9.71 13.08
N PRO A 107 -0.97 8.51 13.67
CA PRO A 107 -0.34 7.41 12.95
C PRO A 107 -1.20 6.85 11.82
N PHE A 108 -2.52 6.87 11.98
CA PHE A 108 -3.48 6.42 10.96
C PHE A 108 -3.45 7.35 9.75
N ILE A 109 -3.43 8.66 9.98
CA ILE A 109 -3.36 9.67 8.92
C ILE A 109 -2.03 9.57 8.17
N ILE A 110 -0.91 9.48 8.89
CA ILE A 110 0.42 9.33 8.28
C ILE A 110 0.48 8.06 7.43
N SER A 111 -0.03 6.94 7.95
CA SER A 111 -0.06 5.67 7.22
C SER A 111 -0.89 5.76 5.95
N ALA A 112 -2.08 6.38 6.01
CA ALA A 112 -2.93 6.58 4.85
C ALA A 112 -2.26 7.43 3.77
N ILE A 113 -1.58 8.51 4.16
CA ILE A 113 -0.82 9.36 3.23
C ILE A 113 0.29 8.54 2.55
N ILE A 114 1.07 7.78 3.32
CA ILE A 114 2.14 6.94 2.79
C ILE A 114 1.58 5.89 1.81
N THR A 115 0.49 5.20 2.15
CA THR A 115 -0.12 4.19 1.28
C THR A 115 -0.65 4.79 -0.02
N ILE A 116 -1.30 5.97 0.05
CA ILE A 116 -1.77 6.69 -1.15
C ILE A 116 -0.58 7.08 -2.03
N LEU A 117 0.47 7.66 -1.44
CA LEU A 117 1.68 8.07 -2.16
C LEU A 117 2.33 6.88 -2.87
N LEU A 118 2.54 5.77 -2.16
CA LEU A 118 3.08 4.54 -2.72
C LEU A 118 2.23 4.01 -3.87
N THR A 119 0.91 3.99 -3.71
CA THR A 119 0.01 3.50 -4.74
C THR A 119 0.08 4.35 -6.00
N VAL A 120 0.00 5.68 -5.87
CA VAL A 120 0.10 6.60 -7.02
C VAL A 120 1.43 6.42 -7.73
N LEU A 121 2.54 6.31 -6.99
CA LEU A 121 3.87 6.07 -7.57
C LEU A 121 3.92 4.74 -8.34
N THR A 122 3.52 3.62 -7.71
CA THR A 122 3.57 2.29 -8.33
C THR A 122 2.67 2.20 -9.56
N VAL A 123 1.43 2.69 -9.46
CA VAL A 123 0.46 2.64 -10.56
C VAL A 123 0.89 3.56 -11.70
N SER A 124 1.44 4.74 -11.41
CA SER A 124 1.94 5.64 -12.47
C SER A 124 3.13 5.04 -13.22
N ILE A 125 4.04 4.35 -12.53
CA ILE A 125 5.15 3.62 -13.17
C ILE A 125 4.61 2.50 -14.08
N GLN A 126 3.62 1.72 -13.63
CA GLN A 126 3.01 0.67 -14.44
C GLN A 126 2.24 1.22 -15.63
N ALA A 127 1.43 2.25 -15.43
CA ALA A 127 0.68 2.90 -16.50
C ALA A 127 1.62 3.47 -17.57
N SER A 128 2.77 4.02 -17.18
CA SER A 128 3.78 4.50 -18.14
C SER A 128 4.35 3.35 -18.98
N LYS A 129 4.62 2.19 -18.37
CA LYS A 129 5.03 0.99 -19.11
C LYS A 129 3.94 0.50 -20.05
N ALA A 130 2.67 0.51 -19.63
CA ALA A 130 1.54 0.06 -20.44
C ALA A 130 1.25 1.01 -21.63
N VAL A 131 1.39 2.32 -21.43
CA VAL A 131 1.20 3.35 -22.46
C VAL A 131 2.31 3.33 -23.52
N LYS A 132 3.54 2.99 -23.13
CA LYS A 132 4.71 2.85 -24.01
C LYS A 132 4.81 1.47 -24.67
N ALA A 133 4.10 0.46 -24.17
CA ALA A 133 3.99 -0.82 -24.84
C ALA A 133 3.29 -0.62 -26.19
N ASN A 134 3.89 -1.12 -27.26
CA ASN A 134 3.46 -0.84 -28.62
C ASN A 134 2.03 -1.42 -28.82
N PRO A 135 1.01 -0.60 -29.14
CA PRO A 135 -0.37 -1.08 -29.26
C PRO A 135 -0.55 -2.14 -30.36
N VAL A 136 0.39 -2.21 -31.31
CA VAL A 136 0.45 -3.23 -32.36
C VAL A 136 0.73 -4.64 -31.79
N ASP A 137 1.51 -4.75 -30.70
CA ASP A 137 1.78 -6.04 -30.05
C ASP A 137 0.60 -6.52 -29.19
N ALA A 138 -0.16 -5.58 -28.62
CA ALA A 138 -1.33 -5.90 -27.79
C ALA A 138 -2.51 -6.48 -28.59
N LEU A 139 -2.55 -6.27 -29.91
CA LEU A 139 -3.55 -6.83 -30.82
C LEU A 139 -3.08 -8.11 -31.52
N LYS A 140 -1.79 -8.45 -31.40
CA LYS A 140 -1.18 -9.60 -32.08
C LYS A 140 -1.09 -10.84 -31.19
N TYR A 141 -1.33 -10.69 -29.88
CA TYR A 141 -1.60 -11.82 -29.02
C TYR A 141 -3.10 -12.16 -29.12
N GLU A 142 -3.37 -13.18 -29.92
CA GLU A 142 -4.68 -13.86 -30.04
C GLU A 142 -5.29 -14.19 -28.66
#